data_AF-A0AA89BL60-F1
#
_entry.id   AF-A0AA89BL60-F1
#
_cell.length_a   1.000
_cell.length_b   1.000
_cell.length_c   1.000
_cell.angle_alpha   90.00
_cell.angle_beta   90.00
_cell.angle_gamma   90.00
#
_symmetry.space_group_name_H-M   'P 1'
#
loop_
_entity.id
_entity.type
_entity.pdbx_description
1 polymer ?
#
loop_
_entity_poly.entity_id
_entity_poly.type
_entity_poly.pdbx_seq_one_letter_code
_entity_poly.pdbx_strand_id
1 'polypeptide(L)'
;MNLIFISLLASMFCSLEGAGKSKSKTPVHLKAGSADTIAILDKIKQGAIATTEILNAIGSINATGSFSKKITTISGKIAPFLGAVGPLIAFASALIQNETKEMTEIRNLFQSVEKRFNEVYNQFEDTRTIIQKTSLEEMYSPYENRIISVHAIYSRYINASGRYDGFLSRDLFLLEHNDGNAKIEEAVMAMYYGMTSSPYFGMNIPMTVLDYTNNHRRRMQNTAAMVNMLMLKGLQVIYAYNNMTDRGNENAHLEKFWISNIDKMNKKILDADNISLSRFDSQYKKDIDEIMTDNAYPDVPNTVLGDKLINLLKEKYDWLDWVVVTFRYQYMKTKDMCPGVYQKFVSPDRNALVVHFPKEERPVLNTLKGAIQNYISNAEQDRLSYLNMVYVAPQYSHLVSASMVKEEISSFYQRLPGMVRYGCDLPAALAFKIKADPHEVSAYRATNEQHVFYKDMELNDTSPSTQRRIYVIG
;
A
#
# COMPACT_ATOMS: atom_id res chain seq x y z
N MET A 1 31.47 -11.87 -15.72
CA MET A 1 30.10 -11.31 -15.55
C MET A 1 29.55 -10.69 -16.83
N ASN A 2 30.29 -9.85 -17.57
CA ASN A 2 29.75 -9.16 -18.77
C ASN A 2 29.58 -10.03 -20.04
N LEU A 3 30.37 -11.09 -20.25
CA LEU A 3 30.40 -11.81 -21.55
C LEU A 3 29.18 -12.70 -21.85
N ILE A 4 28.53 -13.28 -20.83
CA ILE A 4 27.38 -14.17 -21.01
C ILE A 4 26.07 -13.37 -21.14
N PHE A 5 25.97 -12.24 -20.44
CA PHE A 5 24.85 -11.30 -20.59
C PHE A 5 24.85 -10.70 -22.01
N ILE A 6 26.04 -10.35 -22.52
CA ILE A 6 26.22 -9.93 -23.91
C ILE A 6 25.85 -11.06 -24.89
N SER A 7 26.12 -12.35 -24.61
CA SER A 7 25.80 -13.43 -25.56
C SER A 7 24.31 -13.77 -25.63
N LEU A 8 23.57 -13.69 -24.52
CA LEU A 8 22.12 -13.88 -24.48
C LEU A 8 21.39 -12.72 -25.16
N LEU A 9 21.82 -11.48 -24.90
CA LEU A 9 21.35 -10.29 -25.62
C LEU A 9 21.72 -10.38 -27.12
N ALA A 10 22.96 -10.72 -27.45
CA ALA A 10 23.41 -10.88 -28.84
C ALA A 10 22.64 -11.98 -29.58
N SER A 11 22.19 -13.05 -28.91
CA SER A 11 21.37 -14.08 -29.56
C SER A 11 19.94 -13.60 -29.89
N MET A 12 19.37 -12.70 -29.08
CA MET A 12 18.11 -12.00 -29.40
C MET A 12 18.32 -10.93 -30.48
N PHE A 13 19.44 -10.20 -30.44
CA PHE A 13 19.75 -9.13 -31.41
C PHE A 13 20.25 -9.63 -32.77
N CYS A 14 20.92 -10.79 -32.86
CA CYS A 14 21.34 -11.40 -34.13
C CYS A 14 20.15 -11.84 -35.00
N SER A 15 18.97 -12.08 -34.39
CA SER A 15 17.73 -12.29 -35.15
C SER A 15 17.11 -10.99 -35.68
N LEU A 16 17.61 -9.81 -35.28
CA LEU A 16 17.02 -8.49 -35.55
C LEU A 16 17.87 -7.59 -36.46
N GLU A 17 19.12 -7.93 -36.76
CA GLU A 17 20.04 -7.12 -37.60
C GLU A 17 19.97 -7.42 -39.11
N GLY A 18 19.09 -8.31 -39.54
CA GLY A 18 18.88 -8.63 -40.95
C GLY A 18 17.85 -7.74 -41.66
N ALA A 19 18.02 -6.41 -41.71
CA ALA A 19 17.19 -5.58 -42.60
C ALA A 19 17.93 -4.32 -43.10
N GLY A 20 18.20 -4.31 -44.40
CA GLY A 20 18.92 -3.26 -45.10
C GLY A 20 18.17 -1.93 -45.25
N LYS A 21 18.94 -0.91 -45.66
CA LYS A 21 18.56 0.43 -46.14
C LYS A 21 17.06 0.77 -46.10
N SER A 22 16.71 1.54 -45.07
CA SER A 22 15.40 2.14 -44.79
C SER A 22 14.82 2.89 -46.00
N LYS A 23 13.60 2.50 -46.39
CA LYS A 23 12.66 3.38 -47.09
C LYS A 23 11.51 3.63 -46.13
N SER A 24 11.46 4.83 -45.56
CA SER A 24 10.33 5.37 -44.80
C SER A 24 8.99 4.91 -45.40
N LYS A 25 8.23 4.06 -44.68
CA LYS A 25 6.84 3.74 -45.06
C LYS A 25 6.06 5.04 -45.26
N THR A 26 5.36 5.13 -46.38
CA THR A 26 4.44 6.22 -46.67
C THR A 26 3.39 6.33 -45.56
N PRO A 27 3.00 7.54 -45.14
CA PRO A 27 1.99 7.74 -44.11
C PRO A 27 0.69 7.03 -44.48
N VAL A 28 0.05 6.39 -43.49
CA VAL A 28 -1.28 5.83 -43.66
C VAL A 28 -2.24 6.99 -43.91
N HIS A 29 -2.72 7.14 -45.15
CA HIS A 29 -3.78 8.11 -45.47
C HIS A 29 -5.12 7.60 -44.92
N LEU A 30 -5.44 8.00 -43.68
CA LEU A 30 -6.75 7.74 -43.08
C LEU A 30 -7.80 8.61 -43.79
N LYS A 31 -8.67 7.98 -44.60
CA LYS A 31 -9.89 8.65 -45.09
C LYS A 31 -10.91 8.67 -43.96
N ALA A 32 -11.30 9.86 -43.52
CA ALA A 32 -12.35 10.04 -42.51
C ALA A 32 -13.62 9.24 -42.90
N GLY A 33 -14.15 8.47 -41.95
CA GLY A 33 -15.36 7.65 -42.14
C GLY A 33 -15.15 6.29 -42.83
N SER A 34 -13.92 5.89 -43.18
CA SER A 34 -13.67 4.52 -43.68
C SER A 34 -13.78 3.47 -42.58
N ALA A 35 -14.14 2.23 -42.94
CA ALA A 35 -14.18 1.10 -42.01
C ALA A 35 -12.85 0.88 -41.27
N ASP A 36 -11.72 1.09 -41.96
CA ASP A 36 -10.37 1.00 -41.38
C ASP A 36 -10.12 2.09 -40.33
N THR A 37 -10.61 3.31 -40.57
CA THR A 37 -10.51 4.42 -39.61
C THR A 37 -11.34 4.11 -38.37
N ILE A 38 -12.56 3.60 -38.53
CA ILE A 38 -13.42 3.21 -37.41
C ILE A 38 -12.76 2.10 -36.56
N ALA A 39 -12.15 1.09 -37.19
CA ALA A 39 -11.46 0.02 -36.47
C ALA A 39 -10.21 0.51 -35.71
N ILE A 40 -9.45 1.46 -36.26
CA ILE A 40 -8.31 2.10 -35.59
C ILE A 40 -8.78 2.88 -34.37
N LEU A 41 -9.86 3.65 -34.50
CA LEU A 41 -10.44 4.44 -33.42
C LEU A 41 -10.97 3.56 -32.29
N ASP A 42 -11.59 2.44 -32.61
CA ASP A 42 -12.08 1.48 -31.62
C ASP A 42 -10.91 0.89 -30.80
N LYS A 43 -9.83 0.48 -31.45
CA LYS A 43 -8.61 0.00 -30.75
C LYS A 43 -8.01 1.05 -29.83
N ILE A 44 -7.94 2.30 -30.27
CA ILE A 44 -7.47 3.42 -29.46
C ILE A 44 -8.35 3.60 -28.22
N LYS A 45 -9.68 3.61 -28.39
CA LYS A 45 -10.64 3.74 -27.28
C LYS A 45 -10.51 2.58 -26.29
N GLN A 46 -10.44 1.35 -26.78
CA GLN A 46 -10.24 0.17 -25.95
C GLN A 46 -8.93 0.24 -25.15
N GLY A 47 -7.85 0.69 -25.79
CA GLY A 47 -6.57 0.92 -25.12
C GLY A 47 -6.65 1.99 -24.03
N ALA A 48 -7.32 3.10 -24.29
CA ALA A 48 -7.51 4.15 -23.28
C ALA A 48 -8.35 3.67 -22.08
N ILE A 49 -9.41 2.89 -22.32
CA ILE A 49 -10.21 2.25 -21.26
C ILE A 49 -9.33 1.30 -20.45
N ALA A 50 -8.60 0.40 -21.12
CA ALA A 50 -7.70 -0.54 -20.48
C ALA A 50 -6.64 0.18 -19.63
N THR A 51 -6.04 1.25 -20.16
CA THR A 51 -5.07 2.07 -19.44
C THR A 51 -5.68 2.70 -18.19
N THR A 52 -6.89 3.25 -18.30
CA THR A 52 -7.60 3.87 -17.18
C THR A 52 -7.90 2.85 -16.09
N GLU A 53 -8.34 1.64 -16.45
CA GLU A 53 -8.58 0.55 -15.50
C GLU A 53 -7.29 0.09 -14.81
N ILE A 54 -6.19 -0.04 -15.56
CA ILE A 54 -4.86 -0.34 -15.00
C ILE A 54 -4.44 0.74 -14.01
N LEU A 55 -4.54 2.02 -14.39
CA LEU A 55 -4.15 3.15 -13.54
C LEU A 55 -5.03 3.26 -12.29
N ASN A 56 -6.31 2.95 -12.39
CA ASN A 56 -7.20 2.87 -11.24
C ASN A 56 -6.83 1.69 -10.33
N ALA A 57 -6.47 0.53 -10.90
CA ALA A 57 -5.99 -0.60 -10.11
C ALA A 57 -4.69 -0.24 -9.37
N ILE A 58 -3.72 0.41 -10.03
CA ILE A 58 -2.44 0.85 -9.45
C ILE A 58 -2.65 1.94 -8.40
N GLY A 59 -3.30 3.05 -8.75
CA GLY A 59 -3.49 4.20 -7.85
C GLY A 59 -4.39 3.90 -6.64
N SER A 60 -5.24 2.87 -6.75
CA SER A 60 -6.04 2.41 -5.61
C SER A 60 -5.36 1.31 -4.80
N ILE A 61 -4.10 0.92 -5.04
CA ILE A 61 -3.44 -0.15 -4.27
C ILE A 61 -3.49 0.09 -2.76
N ASN A 62 -3.41 1.35 -2.32
CA ASN A 62 -3.54 1.77 -0.92
C ASN A 62 -4.98 1.77 -0.38
N ALA A 63 -6.00 1.70 -1.24
CA ALA A 63 -7.40 1.63 -0.81
C ALA A 63 -7.79 0.23 -0.35
N THR A 64 -8.78 0.15 0.55
CA THR A 64 -9.36 -1.11 1.02
C THR A 64 -9.81 -1.98 -0.15
N GLY A 65 -9.43 -3.27 -0.14
CA GLY A 65 -9.79 -4.24 -1.18
C GLY A 65 -8.68 -5.24 -1.48
N SER A 66 -9.01 -6.26 -2.26
CA SER A 66 -8.05 -7.34 -2.61
C SER A 66 -6.94 -6.82 -3.53
N PHE A 67 -5.71 -6.80 -3.02
CA PHE A 67 -4.50 -6.53 -3.80
C PHE A 67 -4.38 -7.49 -5.00
N SER A 68 -4.67 -8.77 -4.79
CA SER A 68 -4.70 -9.79 -5.84
C SER A 68 -5.66 -9.46 -6.99
N LYS A 69 -6.85 -8.93 -6.67
CA LYS A 69 -7.80 -8.47 -7.69
C LYS A 69 -7.24 -7.33 -8.53
N LYS A 70 -6.59 -6.35 -7.90
CA LYS A 70 -5.96 -5.21 -8.59
C LYS A 70 -4.83 -5.68 -9.52
N ILE A 71 -3.96 -6.57 -9.05
CA ILE A 71 -2.90 -7.17 -9.86
C ILE A 71 -3.47 -7.99 -11.03
N THR A 72 -4.55 -8.74 -10.80
CA THR A 72 -5.23 -9.50 -11.87
C THR A 72 -5.85 -8.57 -12.92
N THR A 73 -6.39 -7.41 -12.50
CA THR A 73 -6.85 -6.37 -13.43
C THR A 73 -5.74 -5.89 -14.35
N ILE A 74 -4.51 -5.69 -13.83
CA ILE A 74 -3.36 -5.30 -14.65
C ILE A 74 -3.09 -6.37 -15.72
N SER A 75 -2.97 -7.64 -15.32
CA SER A 75 -2.76 -8.75 -16.28
C SER A 75 -3.89 -8.87 -17.31
N GLY A 76 -5.15 -8.66 -16.91
CA GLY A 76 -6.30 -8.77 -17.80
C GLY A 76 -6.41 -7.65 -18.83
N LYS A 77 -5.71 -6.53 -18.63
CA LYS A 77 -5.83 -5.32 -19.46
C LYS A 77 -4.55 -4.97 -20.22
N ILE A 78 -3.47 -5.72 -20.02
CA ILE A 78 -2.19 -5.49 -20.71
C ILE A 78 -2.29 -5.68 -22.23
N ALA A 79 -3.06 -6.66 -22.71
CA ALA A 79 -3.24 -6.92 -24.15
C ALA A 79 -3.93 -5.74 -24.88
N PRO A 80 -5.14 -5.29 -24.48
CA PRO A 80 -5.75 -4.12 -25.11
C PRO A 80 -4.94 -2.83 -24.93
N PHE A 81 -4.18 -2.70 -23.84
CA PHE A 81 -3.23 -1.61 -23.65
C PHE A 81 -2.13 -1.60 -24.73
N LEU A 82 -1.42 -2.70 -24.92
CA LEU A 82 -0.33 -2.81 -25.92
C LEU A 82 -0.86 -2.73 -27.35
N GLY A 83 -2.00 -3.37 -27.62
CA GLY A 83 -2.63 -3.39 -28.95
C GLY A 83 -3.07 -2.02 -29.46
N ALA A 84 -3.21 -1.02 -28.58
CA ALA A 84 -3.57 0.34 -28.94
C ALA A 84 -2.37 1.24 -29.31
N VAL A 85 -1.14 0.86 -28.94
CA VAL A 85 0.05 1.71 -29.14
C VAL A 85 0.31 1.95 -30.63
N GLY A 86 0.26 0.91 -31.46
CA GLY A 86 0.47 1.05 -32.91
C GLY A 86 -0.58 1.95 -33.60
N PRO A 87 -1.89 1.69 -33.41
CA PRO A 87 -2.96 2.59 -33.83
C PRO A 87 -2.75 4.04 -33.39
N LEU A 88 -2.32 4.26 -32.14
CA LEU A 88 -2.02 5.59 -31.60
C LEU A 88 -0.86 6.26 -32.37
N ILE A 89 0.22 5.54 -32.69
CA ILE A 89 1.34 6.09 -33.46
C ILE A 89 0.92 6.49 -34.88
N ALA A 90 0.18 5.63 -35.56
CA ALA A 90 -0.34 5.92 -36.90
C ALA A 90 -1.24 7.17 -36.87
N PHE A 91 -2.07 7.26 -35.84
CA PHE A 91 -2.95 8.39 -35.62
C PHE A 91 -2.18 9.69 -35.31
N ALA A 92 -1.20 9.67 -34.41
CA ALA A 92 -0.34 10.82 -34.10
C ALA A 92 0.41 11.31 -35.35
N SER A 93 0.91 10.40 -36.17
CA SER A 93 1.58 10.72 -37.44
C SER A 93 0.64 11.42 -38.43
N ALA A 94 -0.64 11.03 -38.45
CA ALA A 94 -1.68 11.65 -39.29
C ALA A 94 -2.06 13.06 -38.78
N LEU A 95 -2.17 13.24 -37.46
CA LEU A 95 -2.46 14.54 -36.82
C LEU A 95 -1.44 15.63 -37.20
N ILE A 96 -0.16 15.25 -37.27
CA ILE A 96 0.92 16.18 -37.64
C ILE A 96 0.67 16.75 -39.05
N GLN A 97 0.06 15.99 -39.95
CA GLN A 97 -0.11 16.37 -41.34
C GLN A 97 -1.34 17.24 -41.58
N ASN A 98 -2.49 16.85 -41.00
CA ASN A 98 -3.79 17.51 -41.09
C ASN A 98 -4.61 17.22 -39.83
N GLU A 99 -5.20 18.24 -39.21
CA GLU A 99 -5.98 18.11 -37.98
C GLU A 99 -7.50 18.15 -38.27
N THR A 100 -8.25 17.18 -37.73
CA THR A 100 -9.73 17.18 -37.76
C THR A 100 -10.33 17.29 -36.35
N LYS A 101 -11.65 17.50 -36.26
CA LYS A 101 -12.35 17.58 -34.97
C LYS A 101 -12.30 16.27 -34.18
N GLU A 102 -12.59 15.14 -34.84
CA GLU A 102 -12.50 13.79 -34.24
C GLU A 102 -11.08 13.51 -33.76
N MET A 103 -10.10 14.01 -34.53
CA MET A 103 -8.69 13.92 -34.24
C MET A 103 -8.29 14.65 -32.94
N THR A 104 -8.93 15.79 -32.68
CA THR A 104 -8.74 16.56 -31.44
C THR A 104 -9.29 15.83 -30.22
N GLU A 105 -10.47 15.20 -30.35
CA GLU A 105 -11.08 14.45 -29.24
C GLU A 105 -10.21 13.29 -28.76
N ILE A 106 -9.57 12.59 -29.69
CA ILE A 106 -8.66 11.49 -29.38
C ILE A 106 -7.38 12.00 -28.74
N ARG A 107 -6.82 13.13 -29.19
CA ARG A 107 -5.69 13.76 -28.52
C ARG A 107 -6.04 14.09 -27.06
N ASN A 108 -7.23 14.64 -26.81
CA ASN A 108 -7.69 14.95 -25.46
C ASN A 108 -7.80 13.69 -24.58
N LEU A 109 -8.24 12.57 -25.15
CA LEU A 109 -8.26 11.28 -24.47
C LEU A 109 -6.85 10.83 -24.04
N PHE A 110 -5.86 10.95 -24.93
CA PHE A 110 -4.48 10.59 -24.61
C PHE A 110 -3.85 11.53 -23.58
N GLN A 111 -4.07 12.83 -23.69
CA GLN A 111 -3.63 13.79 -22.68
C GLN A 111 -4.21 13.50 -21.30
N SER A 112 -5.48 13.08 -21.25
CA SER A 112 -6.14 12.65 -20.00
C SER A 112 -5.47 11.42 -19.40
N VAL A 113 -5.19 10.40 -20.23
CA VAL A 113 -4.49 9.18 -19.81
C VAL A 113 -3.07 9.50 -19.31
N GLU A 114 -2.34 10.36 -20.01
CA GLU A 114 -0.98 10.75 -19.64
C GLU A 114 -0.94 11.55 -18.34
N LYS A 115 -1.88 12.49 -18.18
CA LYS A 115 -2.06 13.20 -16.91
C LYS A 115 -2.30 12.21 -15.77
N ARG A 116 -3.12 11.18 -16.00
CA ARG A 116 -3.41 10.16 -15.01
C ARG A 116 -2.20 9.29 -14.66
N PHE A 117 -1.33 8.95 -15.63
CA PHE A 117 -0.05 8.28 -15.35
C PHE A 117 0.79 9.11 -14.38
N ASN A 118 0.92 10.41 -14.62
CA ASN A 118 1.74 11.30 -13.77
C ASN A 118 1.12 11.49 -12.38
N GLU A 119 -0.20 11.65 -12.29
CA GLU A 119 -0.91 11.69 -11.00
C GLU A 119 -0.67 10.43 -10.16
N VAL A 120 -0.79 9.25 -10.77
CA VAL A 120 -0.59 7.97 -10.08
C VAL A 120 0.88 7.77 -9.71
N TYR A 121 1.83 8.14 -10.58
CA TYR A 121 3.26 8.05 -10.28
C TYR A 121 3.66 8.90 -9.07
N ASN A 122 3.12 10.11 -8.99
CA ASN A 122 3.42 11.03 -7.89
C ASN A 122 2.92 10.53 -6.53
N GLN A 123 1.96 9.60 -6.50
CA GLN A 123 1.51 8.96 -5.25
C GLN A 123 2.56 8.01 -4.65
N PHE A 124 3.60 7.67 -5.40
CA PHE A 124 4.68 6.77 -4.97
C PHE A 124 5.94 7.50 -4.47
N GLU A 125 5.86 8.78 -4.11
CA GLU A 125 7.01 9.55 -3.58
C GLU A 125 7.65 8.87 -2.35
N ASP A 126 6.83 8.44 -1.38
CA ASP A 126 7.30 7.71 -0.19
C ASP A 126 7.96 6.38 -0.57
N THR A 127 7.50 5.76 -1.66
CA THR A 127 8.04 4.50 -2.17
C THR A 127 9.40 4.70 -2.83
N ARG A 128 9.58 5.80 -3.58
CA ARG A 128 10.89 6.19 -4.12
C ARG A 128 11.90 6.43 -3.00
N THR A 129 11.48 7.05 -1.89
CA THR A 129 12.34 7.21 -0.71
C THR A 129 12.80 5.87 -0.14
N ILE A 130 11.96 4.82 -0.16
CA ILE A 130 12.35 3.48 0.28
C ILE A 130 13.41 2.88 -0.65
N ILE A 131 13.21 2.99 -1.97
CA ILE A 131 14.16 2.50 -2.97
C ILE A 131 15.51 3.19 -2.81
N GLN A 132 15.52 4.52 -2.67
CA GLN A 132 16.72 5.33 -2.41
C GLN A 132 17.49 4.90 -1.15
N LYS A 133 16.79 4.42 -0.12
CA LYS A 133 17.45 3.99 1.13
C LYS A 133 17.89 2.53 1.12
N THR A 134 17.67 1.81 0.02
CA THR A 134 18.04 0.41 -0.14
C THR A 134 19.14 0.25 -1.19
N SER A 135 19.77 -0.91 -1.26
CA SER A 135 20.70 -1.27 -2.34
C SER A 135 20.04 -1.29 -3.73
N LEU A 136 18.73 -1.10 -3.82
CA LEU A 136 18.01 -1.01 -5.09
C LEU A 136 18.28 0.29 -5.84
N GLU A 137 18.65 1.39 -5.16
CA GLU A 137 18.92 2.68 -5.81
C GLU A 137 20.03 2.54 -6.85
N GLU A 138 21.21 2.10 -6.42
CA GLU A 138 22.38 1.94 -7.30
C GLU A 138 22.10 0.97 -8.45
N MET A 139 21.30 -0.07 -8.21
CA MET A 139 21.00 -1.10 -9.21
C MET A 139 19.93 -0.67 -10.23
N TYR A 140 18.90 0.06 -9.81
CA TYR A 140 17.70 0.27 -10.63
C TYR A 140 17.42 1.72 -11.02
N SER A 141 17.97 2.71 -10.32
CA SER A 141 17.76 4.13 -10.67
C SER A 141 18.21 4.50 -12.08
N PRO A 142 19.32 3.97 -12.66
CA PRO A 142 19.66 4.25 -14.05
C PRO A 142 18.57 3.81 -15.04
N TYR A 143 17.95 2.65 -14.79
CA TYR A 143 16.90 2.09 -15.63
C TYR A 143 15.57 2.83 -15.44
N GLU A 144 15.22 3.21 -14.21
CA GLU A 144 14.05 4.05 -13.92
C GLU A 144 14.16 5.39 -14.65
N ASN A 145 15.28 6.09 -14.47
CA ASN A 145 15.53 7.39 -15.11
C ASN A 145 15.47 7.28 -16.64
N ARG A 146 15.99 6.19 -17.20
CA ARG A 146 15.91 5.92 -18.63
C ARG A 146 14.48 5.75 -19.12
N ILE A 147 13.66 4.95 -18.42
CA ILE A 147 12.25 4.77 -18.78
C ILE A 147 11.50 6.10 -18.72
N ILE A 148 11.68 6.87 -17.64
CA ILE A 148 10.97 8.14 -17.44
C ILE A 148 11.36 9.17 -18.50
N SER A 149 12.66 9.32 -18.78
CA SER A 149 13.16 10.31 -19.75
C SER A 149 12.67 10.04 -21.17
N VAL A 150 12.82 8.80 -21.66
CA VAL A 150 12.36 8.45 -23.02
C VAL A 150 10.84 8.48 -23.12
N HIS A 151 10.12 8.06 -22.06
CA HIS A 151 8.66 8.17 -22.03
C HIS A 151 8.20 9.62 -22.10
N ALA A 152 8.87 10.57 -21.43
CA ALA A 152 8.53 11.99 -21.53
C ALA A 152 8.67 12.53 -22.96
N ILE A 153 9.71 12.10 -23.70
CA ILE A 153 9.91 12.47 -25.11
C ILE A 153 8.83 11.85 -26.00
N TYR A 154 8.51 10.56 -25.78
CA TYR A 154 7.39 9.89 -26.42
C TYR A 154 6.06 10.63 -26.19
N SER A 155 5.78 10.98 -24.94
CA SER A 155 4.59 11.74 -24.54
C SER A 155 4.52 13.10 -25.24
N ARG A 156 5.66 13.78 -25.42
CA ARG A 156 5.70 15.02 -26.21
C ARG A 156 5.32 14.77 -27.66
N TYR A 157 5.84 13.70 -28.28
CA TYR A 157 5.52 13.36 -29.66
C TYR A 157 4.04 13.08 -29.87
N ILE A 158 3.43 12.20 -29.06
CA ILE A 158 2.01 11.85 -29.23
C ILE A 158 1.06 13.03 -28.94
N ASN A 159 1.52 14.03 -28.20
CA ASN A 159 0.76 15.22 -27.84
C ASN A 159 1.10 16.45 -28.70
N ALA A 160 2.02 16.32 -29.66
CA ALA A 160 2.47 17.44 -30.48
C ALA A 160 1.31 18.05 -31.28
N SER A 161 1.38 19.36 -31.48
CA SER A 161 0.42 20.13 -32.27
C SER A 161 1.13 20.84 -33.42
N GLY A 162 0.58 20.68 -34.63
CA GLY A 162 1.17 21.23 -35.85
C GLY A 162 2.39 20.46 -36.38
N ARG A 163 2.76 20.76 -37.63
CA ARG A 163 3.81 20.04 -38.38
C ARG A 163 5.18 20.14 -37.72
N TYR A 164 5.61 21.34 -37.36
CA TYR A 164 6.98 21.59 -36.92
C TYR A 164 7.32 20.87 -35.61
N ASP A 165 6.51 21.05 -34.56
CA ASP A 165 6.70 20.38 -33.27
C ASP A 165 6.52 18.87 -33.39
N GLY A 166 5.58 18.42 -34.23
CA GLY A 166 5.37 16.99 -34.51
C GLY A 166 6.59 16.31 -35.12
N PHE A 167 7.17 16.88 -36.18
CA PHE A 167 8.37 16.30 -36.80
C PHE A 167 9.58 16.37 -35.86
N LEU A 168 9.79 17.49 -35.18
CA LEU A 168 10.90 17.66 -34.25
C LEU A 168 10.84 16.65 -33.09
N SER A 169 9.67 16.51 -32.46
CA SER A 169 9.47 15.56 -31.35
C SER A 169 9.57 14.10 -31.80
N ARG A 170 9.11 13.78 -33.02
CA ARG A 170 9.29 12.45 -33.62
C ARG A 170 10.76 12.10 -33.80
N ASP A 171 11.51 13.00 -34.43
CA ASP A 171 12.91 12.73 -34.74
C ASP A 171 13.75 12.65 -33.46
N LEU A 172 13.45 13.50 -32.47
CA LEU A 172 14.01 13.41 -31.13
C LEU A 172 13.67 12.07 -30.46
N PHE A 173 12.43 11.61 -30.54
CA PHE A 173 12.03 10.31 -29.99
C PHE A 173 12.81 9.14 -30.60
N LEU A 174 12.96 9.13 -31.94
CA LEU A 174 13.70 8.08 -32.64
C LEU A 174 15.20 8.10 -32.30
N LEU A 175 15.79 9.29 -32.12
CA LEU A 175 17.17 9.45 -31.68
C LEU A 175 17.33 8.93 -30.25
N GLU A 176 16.54 9.47 -29.34
CA GLU A 176 16.65 9.22 -27.90
C GLU A 176 16.33 7.78 -27.53
N HIS A 177 15.46 7.09 -28.28
CA HIS A 177 15.24 5.66 -28.09
C HIS A 177 16.53 4.83 -28.30
N ASN A 178 17.36 5.22 -29.27
CA ASN A 178 18.59 4.51 -29.63
C ASN A 178 19.82 4.99 -28.87
N ASP A 179 19.80 6.21 -28.33
CA ASP A 179 20.92 6.82 -27.60
C ASP A 179 20.93 6.44 -26.10
N GLY A 180 22.05 6.59 -25.43
CA GLY A 180 22.20 6.45 -23.98
C GLY A 180 22.95 5.21 -23.48
N ASN A 181 23.35 5.25 -22.21
CA ASN A 181 24.19 4.24 -21.56
C ASN A 181 23.49 2.88 -21.36
N ALA A 182 22.16 2.86 -21.40
CA ALA A 182 21.34 1.65 -21.38
C ALA A 182 20.21 1.80 -22.39
N LYS A 183 19.98 0.77 -23.21
CA LYS A 183 18.87 0.77 -24.16
C LYS A 183 17.55 0.70 -23.40
N ILE A 184 16.48 1.25 -23.95
CA ILE A 184 15.16 1.21 -23.28
C ILE A 184 14.69 -0.23 -23.07
N GLU A 185 14.95 -1.14 -24.01
CA GLU A 185 14.66 -2.56 -23.87
C GLU A 185 15.43 -3.19 -22.70
N GLU A 186 16.69 -2.82 -22.52
CA GLU A 186 17.52 -3.28 -21.39
C GLU A 186 16.96 -2.76 -20.06
N ALA A 187 16.53 -1.51 -20.01
CA ALA A 187 15.91 -0.93 -18.82
C ALA A 187 14.60 -1.64 -18.44
N VAL A 188 13.73 -1.93 -19.42
CA VAL A 188 12.48 -2.66 -19.19
C VAL A 188 12.75 -4.11 -18.77
N MET A 189 13.72 -4.78 -19.39
CA MET A 189 14.13 -6.13 -19.00
C MET A 189 14.75 -6.16 -17.59
N ALA A 190 15.56 -5.17 -17.22
CA ALA A 190 16.13 -5.06 -15.88
C ALA A 190 15.04 -4.93 -14.82
N MET A 191 14.01 -4.10 -15.07
CA MET A 191 12.85 -3.98 -14.19
C MET A 191 12.10 -5.31 -14.06
N TYR A 192 11.81 -6.00 -15.17
CA TYR A 192 11.20 -7.32 -15.15
C TYR A 192 12.01 -8.34 -14.34
N TYR A 193 13.32 -8.37 -14.53
CA TYR A 193 14.21 -9.29 -13.83
C TYR A 193 14.35 -8.97 -12.34
N GLY A 194 14.33 -7.69 -11.97
CA GLY A 194 14.28 -7.28 -10.57
C GLY A 194 13.00 -7.74 -9.88
N MET A 195 11.89 -7.81 -10.59
CA MET A 195 10.62 -8.29 -10.02
C MET A 195 10.51 -9.82 -9.95
N THR A 196 11.16 -10.54 -10.86
CA THR A 196 10.97 -12.00 -11.01
C THR A 196 12.07 -12.87 -10.40
N SER A 197 13.14 -12.26 -9.89
CA SER A 197 14.38 -12.94 -9.49
C SER A 197 15.08 -13.58 -10.68
N SER A 198 15.97 -12.83 -11.31
CA SER A 198 16.86 -13.35 -12.35
C SER A 198 18.19 -13.78 -11.73
N PRO A 199 18.81 -14.89 -12.16
CA PRO A 199 20.14 -15.28 -11.68
C PRO A 199 21.22 -14.20 -11.94
N TYR A 200 20.94 -13.24 -12.82
CA TYR A 200 21.84 -12.12 -13.15
C TYR A 200 21.70 -10.92 -12.23
N PHE A 201 20.54 -10.74 -11.58
CA PHE A 201 20.29 -9.67 -10.63
C PHE A 201 20.12 -10.31 -9.26
N GLY A 202 21.13 -10.18 -8.41
CA GLY A 202 21.20 -10.88 -7.11
C GLY A 202 20.10 -10.49 -6.11
N MET A 203 19.19 -9.58 -6.47
CA MET A 203 18.13 -9.06 -5.60
C MET A 203 16.78 -9.10 -6.30
N ASN A 204 15.78 -9.61 -5.58
CA ASN A 204 14.38 -9.49 -5.95
C ASN A 204 13.80 -8.25 -5.28
N ILE A 205 13.28 -7.30 -6.06
CA ILE A 205 12.78 -6.01 -5.58
C ILE A 205 11.69 -6.19 -4.49
N PRO A 206 10.58 -6.93 -4.72
CA PRO A 206 9.57 -7.17 -3.70
C PRO A 206 10.12 -7.75 -2.39
N MET A 207 10.98 -8.77 -2.48
CA MET A 207 11.55 -9.42 -1.31
C MET A 207 12.53 -8.51 -0.56
N THR A 208 13.38 -7.78 -1.29
CA THR A 208 14.33 -6.82 -0.71
C THR A 208 13.60 -5.73 0.07
N VAL A 209 12.49 -5.23 -0.48
CA VAL A 209 11.65 -4.24 0.21
C VAL A 209 11.00 -4.84 1.45
N LEU A 210 10.48 -6.08 1.39
CA LEU A 210 9.95 -6.74 2.58
C LEU A 210 11.04 -6.87 3.65
N ASP A 211 12.21 -7.36 3.31
CA ASP A 211 13.28 -7.58 4.28
C ASP A 211 13.77 -6.24 4.88
N TYR A 212 13.97 -5.20 4.05
CA TYR A 212 14.37 -3.87 4.50
C TYR A 212 13.33 -3.19 5.39
N THR A 213 12.04 -3.38 5.11
CA THR A 213 10.93 -2.75 5.85
C THR A 213 10.38 -3.61 6.98
N ASN A 214 11.11 -4.66 7.39
CA ASN A 214 10.68 -5.61 8.42
C ASN A 214 9.28 -6.19 8.11
N ASN A 215 9.08 -6.66 6.89
CA ASN A 215 7.84 -7.24 6.37
C ASN A 215 6.66 -6.25 6.30
N HIS A 216 6.90 -4.98 5.96
CA HIS A 216 5.83 -4.01 5.75
C HIS A 216 5.13 -4.23 4.40
N ARG A 217 4.10 -5.09 4.40
CA ARG A 217 3.34 -5.49 3.20
C ARG A 217 2.94 -4.32 2.30
N ARG A 218 2.37 -3.24 2.87
CA ARG A 218 1.95 -2.05 2.10
C ARG A 218 3.07 -1.42 1.27
N ARG A 219 4.27 -1.29 1.86
CA ARG A 219 5.44 -0.71 1.20
C ARG A 219 5.91 -1.59 0.04
N MET A 220 5.89 -2.91 0.21
CA MET A 220 6.15 -3.86 -0.88
C MET A 220 5.12 -3.73 -2.01
N GLN A 221 3.82 -3.70 -1.67
CA GLN A 221 2.76 -3.57 -2.67
C GLN A 221 2.88 -2.27 -3.48
N ASN A 222 3.20 -1.15 -2.82
CA ASN A 222 3.42 0.13 -3.48
C ASN A 222 4.65 0.10 -4.38
N THR A 223 5.73 -0.55 -3.95
CA THR A 223 6.92 -0.74 -4.79
C THR A 223 6.58 -1.56 -6.03
N ALA A 224 5.85 -2.66 -5.88
CA ALA A 224 5.41 -3.49 -7.00
C ALA A 224 4.47 -2.74 -7.96
N ALA A 225 3.61 -1.87 -7.43
CA ALA A 225 2.74 -0.99 -8.20
C ALA A 225 3.54 0.01 -9.06
N MET A 226 4.53 0.65 -8.45
CA MET A 226 5.40 1.62 -9.09
C MET A 226 6.21 0.97 -10.22
N VAL A 227 6.80 -0.20 -9.98
CA VAL A 227 7.55 -0.93 -11.02
C VAL A 227 6.63 -1.39 -12.15
N ASN A 228 5.41 -1.86 -11.85
CA ASN A 228 4.39 -2.12 -12.89
C ASN A 228 4.12 -0.88 -13.75
N MET A 229 4.02 0.30 -13.12
CA MET A 229 3.80 1.54 -13.86
C MET A 229 4.97 1.90 -14.78
N LEU A 230 6.21 1.75 -14.29
CA LEU A 230 7.42 1.94 -15.10
C LEU A 230 7.48 0.95 -16.27
N MET A 231 7.15 -0.32 -16.04
CA MET A 231 7.06 -1.33 -17.09
C MET A 231 6.09 -0.90 -18.18
N LEU A 232 4.89 -0.44 -17.84
CA LEU A 232 3.90 0.03 -18.81
C LEU A 232 4.41 1.21 -19.65
N LYS A 233 5.05 2.20 -19.01
CA LYS A 233 5.68 3.34 -19.70
C LYS A 233 6.77 2.89 -20.68
N GLY A 234 7.66 2.01 -20.23
CA GLY A 234 8.73 1.48 -21.07
C GLY A 234 8.21 0.65 -22.26
N LEU A 235 7.17 -0.15 -22.04
CA LEU A 235 6.54 -0.91 -23.12
C LEU A 235 5.86 0.00 -24.15
N GLN A 236 5.21 1.09 -23.74
CA GLN A 236 4.66 2.06 -24.70
C GLN A 236 5.75 2.59 -25.62
N VAL A 237 6.90 2.97 -25.05
CA VAL A 237 8.05 3.49 -25.80
C VAL A 237 8.57 2.46 -26.81
N ILE A 238 8.81 1.22 -26.39
CA ILE A 238 9.36 0.16 -27.26
C ILE A 238 8.39 -0.11 -28.43
N TYR A 239 7.09 -0.22 -28.14
CA TYR A 239 6.09 -0.50 -29.17
C TYR A 239 5.93 0.69 -30.10
N ALA A 240 5.97 1.90 -29.57
CA ALA A 240 5.92 3.11 -30.36
C ALA A 240 7.05 3.15 -31.38
N TYR A 241 8.29 2.91 -30.94
CA TYR A 241 9.46 2.87 -31.80
C TYR A 241 9.36 1.80 -32.88
N ASN A 242 8.96 0.58 -32.52
CA ASN A 242 8.80 -0.50 -33.49
C ASN A 242 7.70 -0.20 -34.52
N ASN A 243 6.62 0.50 -34.14
CA ASN A 243 5.59 0.93 -35.10
C ASN A 243 6.07 2.04 -36.04
N MET A 244 6.98 2.91 -35.59
CA MET A 244 7.55 3.98 -36.42
C MET A 244 8.67 3.50 -37.34
N THR A 245 9.32 2.41 -36.99
CA THR A 245 10.39 1.78 -37.78
C THR A 245 9.82 0.61 -38.58
N ASP A 246 10.59 0.09 -39.55
CA ASP A 246 10.14 -1.05 -40.36
C ASP A 246 10.01 -2.37 -39.57
N ARG A 247 10.18 -2.33 -38.24
CA ARG A 247 10.01 -3.42 -37.28
C ARG A 247 8.57 -3.64 -36.82
N GLY A 248 7.59 -2.91 -37.38
CA GLY A 248 6.18 -3.02 -36.96
C GLY A 248 5.60 -4.44 -37.05
N ASN A 249 6.15 -5.30 -37.91
CA ASN A 249 5.76 -6.70 -38.07
C ASN A 249 6.18 -7.57 -36.87
N GLU A 250 7.18 -7.14 -36.09
CA GLU A 250 7.69 -7.84 -34.91
C GLU A 250 6.81 -7.62 -33.68
N ASN A 251 5.93 -6.60 -33.71
CA ASN A 251 5.08 -6.23 -32.59
C ASN A 251 4.16 -7.35 -32.12
N ALA A 252 3.65 -8.19 -33.02
CA ALA A 252 2.79 -9.31 -32.63
C ALA A 252 3.53 -10.37 -31.78
N HIS A 253 4.82 -10.59 -32.05
CA HIS A 253 5.66 -11.48 -31.25
C HIS A 253 6.02 -10.83 -29.92
N LEU A 254 6.41 -9.55 -29.97
CA LEU A 254 6.73 -8.74 -28.80
C LEU A 254 5.52 -8.64 -27.84
N GLU A 255 4.31 -8.54 -28.37
CA GLU A 255 3.04 -8.52 -27.62
C GLU A 255 2.86 -9.79 -26.82
N LYS A 256 2.93 -10.95 -27.48
CA LYS A 256 2.83 -12.23 -26.79
C LYS A 256 3.92 -12.41 -25.73
N PHE A 257 5.14 -11.98 -26.03
CA PHE A 257 6.26 -12.04 -25.09
C PHE A 257 5.99 -11.24 -23.83
N TRP A 258 5.59 -9.97 -23.98
CA TRP A 258 5.37 -9.09 -22.82
C TRP A 258 4.08 -9.39 -22.07
N ILE A 259 3.00 -9.81 -22.73
CA ILE A 259 1.80 -10.32 -22.05
C ILE A 259 2.20 -11.49 -21.12
N SER A 260 2.97 -12.45 -21.62
CA SER A 260 3.42 -13.60 -20.82
C SER A 260 4.33 -13.19 -19.67
N ASN A 261 5.27 -12.28 -19.90
CA ASN A 261 6.21 -11.84 -18.87
C ASN A 261 5.55 -10.96 -17.80
N ILE A 262 4.62 -10.07 -18.16
CA ILE A 262 3.84 -9.30 -17.17
C ILE A 262 3.00 -10.24 -16.31
N ASP A 263 2.40 -11.29 -16.87
CA ASP A 263 1.68 -12.29 -16.10
C ASP A 263 2.60 -13.04 -15.11
N LYS A 264 3.79 -13.46 -15.55
CA LYS A 264 4.80 -14.07 -14.68
C LYS A 264 5.26 -13.12 -13.57
N MET A 265 5.51 -11.86 -13.91
CA MET A 265 5.89 -10.82 -12.97
C MET A 265 4.82 -10.61 -11.91
N ASN A 266 3.56 -10.49 -12.33
CA ASN A 266 2.41 -10.33 -11.44
C ASN A 266 2.22 -11.54 -10.53
N LYS A 267 2.45 -12.77 -11.00
CA LYS A 267 2.48 -13.95 -10.13
C LYS A 267 3.56 -13.85 -9.06
N LYS A 268 4.76 -13.39 -9.40
CA LYS A 268 5.85 -13.18 -8.42
C LYS A 268 5.56 -12.09 -7.39
N ILE A 269 4.86 -11.04 -7.80
CA ILE A 269 4.34 -10.02 -6.87
C ILE A 269 3.35 -10.65 -5.87
N LEU A 270 2.45 -11.51 -6.33
CA LEU A 270 1.51 -12.22 -5.46
C LEU A 270 2.18 -13.23 -4.54
N ASP A 271 3.22 -13.92 -5.02
CA ASP A 271 4.04 -14.82 -4.18
C ASP A 271 4.67 -14.03 -3.02
N ALA A 272 5.26 -12.86 -3.29
CA ALA A 272 5.81 -11.98 -2.27
C ALA A 272 4.72 -11.46 -1.30
N ASP A 273 3.53 -11.13 -1.80
CA ASP A 273 2.39 -10.76 -0.95
C ASP A 273 1.99 -11.89 0.00
N ASN A 274 1.92 -13.12 -0.51
CA ASN A 274 1.61 -14.30 0.29
C ASN A 274 2.70 -14.60 1.34
N ILE A 275 3.98 -14.40 1.00
CA ILE A 275 5.08 -14.50 1.96
C ILE A 275 4.92 -13.44 3.06
N SER A 276 4.52 -12.22 2.71
CA SER A 276 4.31 -11.19 3.73
C SER A 276 3.20 -11.53 4.70
N LEU A 277 2.14 -12.18 4.21
CA LEU A 277 1.03 -12.68 5.02
C LEU A 277 1.45 -13.88 5.88
N SER A 278 2.27 -14.79 5.37
CA SER A 278 2.73 -15.96 6.15
C SER A 278 3.70 -15.58 7.27
N ARG A 279 4.48 -14.51 7.09
CA ARG A 279 5.37 -13.92 8.11
C ARG A 279 4.65 -13.04 9.13
N PHE A 280 3.35 -12.79 8.96
CA PHE A 280 2.59 -11.89 9.83
C PHE A 280 2.71 -12.24 11.31
N ASP A 281 2.40 -13.50 11.68
CA ASP A 281 2.25 -13.89 13.10
C ASP A 281 3.55 -13.71 13.90
N SER A 282 4.70 -14.02 13.30
CA SER A 282 5.98 -13.81 13.95
C SER A 282 6.39 -12.34 13.95
N GLN A 283 6.13 -11.61 12.85
CA GLN A 283 6.58 -10.22 12.72
C GLN A 283 5.83 -9.27 13.67
N TYR A 284 4.50 -9.37 13.79
CA TYR A 284 3.77 -8.37 14.60
C TYR A 284 4.14 -8.48 16.08
N LYS A 285 4.43 -9.70 16.56
CA LYS A 285 4.93 -9.94 17.92
C LYS A 285 6.27 -9.26 18.13
N LYS A 286 7.21 -9.47 17.20
CA LYS A 286 8.51 -8.82 17.22
C LYS A 286 8.39 -7.30 17.23
N ASP A 287 7.55 -6.72 16.37
CA ASP A 287 7.40 -5.27 16.32
C ASP A 287 6.80 -4.70 17.62
N ILE A 288 5.85 -5.41 18.24
CA ILE A 288 5.32 -5.01 19.55
C ILE A 288 6.41 -5.13 20.63
N ASP A 289 7.16 -6.22 20.65
CA ASP A 289 8.28 -6.41 21.59
C ASP A 289 9.32 -5.29 21.47
N GLU A 290 9.66 -4.87 20.25
CA GLU A 290 10.54 -3.73 19.99
C GLU A 290 9.96 -2.42 20.55
N ILE A 291 8.69 -2.08 20.25
CA ILE A 291 8.05 -0.89 20.82
C ILE A 291 8.02 -0.95 22.35
N MET A 292 7.68 -2.12 22.92
CA MET A 292 7.65 -2.30 24.36
C MET A 292 9.03 -2.12 24.98
N THR A 293 10.08 -2.65 24.36
CA THR A 293 11.46 -2.50 24.85
C THR A 293 11.90 -1.03 24.85
N ASP A 294 11.56 -0.29 23.80
CA ASP A 294 12.03 1.07 23.59
C ASP A 294 11.17 2.15 24.28
N ASN A 295 9.97 1.80 24.76
CA ASN A 295 8.99 2.81 25.19
C ASN A 295 8.22 2.46 26.46
N ALA A 296 8.42 1.27 27.03
CA ALA A 296 7.62 0.82 28.17
C ALA A 296 8.28 1.16 29.51
N TYR A 297 8.77 2.40 29.65
CA TYR A 297 9.42 2.95 30.84
C TYR A 297 8.41 3.47 31.90
N PRO A 298 8.83 3.65 33.17
CA PRO A 298 7.94 4.07 34.26
C PRO A 298 7.24 5.42 34.05
N ASP A 299 7.86 6.32 33.30
CA ASP A 299 7.43 7.70 33.04
C ASP A 299 6.51 7.82 31.80
N VAL A 300 6.55 6.85 30.88
CA VAL A 300 5.69 6.87 29.69
C VAL A 300 4.23 6.57 30.06
N PRO A 301 3.27 7.47 29.75
CA PRO A 301 1.85 7.21 29.99
C PRO A 301 1.34 6.03 29.15
N ASN A 302 0.39 5.26 29.68
CA ASN A 302 -0.23 4.13 28.97
C ASN A 302 -0.88 4.56 27.65
N THR A 303 -1.42 5.77 27.59
CA THR A 303 -1.99 6.36 26.36
C THR A 303 -0.94 6.52 25.27
N VAL A 304 0.21 7.11 25.60
CA VAL A 304 1.31 7.30 24.65
C VAL A 304 1.84 5.96 24.13
N LEU A 305 1.99 4.96 25.00
CA LEU A 305 2.39 3.61 24.60
C LEU A 305 1.31 2.95 23.72
N GLY A 306 0.04 3.09 24.08
CA GLY A 306 -1.10 2.57 23.33
C GLY A 306 -1.21 3.20 21.94
N ASP A 307 -1.01 4.52 21.84
CA ASP A 307 -0.95 5.29 20.61
C ASP A 307 0.16 4.77 19.67
N LYS A 308 1.37 4.60 20.20
CA LYS A 308 2.51 4.08 19.44
C LYS A 308 2.23 2.68 18.88
N LEU A 309 1.75 1.78 19.74
CA LEU A 309 1.41 0.41 19.35
C LEU A 309 0.33 0.40 18.28
N ILE A 310 -0.78 1.11 18.50
CA ILE A 310 -1.90 1.05 17.56
C ILE A 310 -1.56 1.71 16.22
N ASN A 311 -0.79 2.79 16.22
CA ASN A 311 -0.43 3.49 14.99
C ASN A 311 0.47 2.63 14.12
N LEU A 312 1.49 1.99 14.71
CA LEU A 312 2.29 0.98 14.02
C LEU A 312 1.40 -0.12 13.44
N LEU A 313 0.54 -0.72 14.27
CA LEU A 313 -0.25 -1.88 13.86
C LEU A 313 -1.22 -1.55 12.72
N LYS A 314 -1.85 -0.38 12.74
CA LYS A 314 -2.74 0.08 11.66
C LYS A 314 -1.99 0.41 10.37
N GLU A 315 -0.81 1.03 10.48
CA GLU A 315 -0.01 1.40 9.30
C GLU A 315 0.53 0.14 8.61
N LYS A 316 1.12 -0.76 9.40
CA LYS A 316 1.84 -1.92 8.87
C LYS A 316 0.95 -3.12 8.55
N TYR A 317 -0.11 -3.32 9.33
CA TYR A 317 -1.04 -4.45 9.24
C TYR A 317 -2.46 -3.98 8.93
N ASP A 318 -2.57 -3.12 7.92
CA ASP A 318 -3.79 -2.44 7.54
C ASP A 318 -4.90 -3.36 6.98
N TRP A 319 -4.68 -4.67 6.87
CA TRP A 319 -5.72 -5.65 6.52
C TRP A 319 -6.42 -6.24 7.74
N LEU A 320 -5.99 -5.88 8.95
CA LEU A 320 -6.59 -6.29 10.21
C LEU A 320 -7.17 -5.08 10.95
N ASP A 321 -8.15 -5.36 11.80
CA ASP A 321 -8.58 -4.43 12.84
C ASP A 321 -7.93 -4.85 14.17
N TRP A 322 -7.59 -3.87 15.01
CA TRP A 322 -6.75 -4.06 16.20
C TRP A 322 -7.40 -3.49 17.45
N VAL A 323 -7.23 -4.18 18.57
CA VAL A 323 -7.51 -3.71 19.92
C VAL A 323 -6.23 -3.84 20.74
N VAL A 324 -5.82 -2.75 21.36
CA VAL A 324 -4.61 -2.68 22.18
C VAL A 324 -5.02 -2.19 23.56
N VAL A 325 -4.56 -2.84 24.63
CA VAL A 325 -4.80 -2.41 26.02
C VAL A 325 -3.46 -2.35 26.73
N THR A 326 -3.08 -1.17 27.21
CA THR A 326 -1.84 -0.95 27.95
C THR A 326 -2.13 -0.70 29.44
N PHE A 327 -1.30 -1.25 30.33
CA PHE A 327 -1.51 -1.13 31.78
C PHE A 327 -0.19 -1.33 32.56
N ARG A 328 -0.18 -0.97 33.84
CA ARG A 328 1.00 -1.13 34.72
C ARG A 328 1.06 -2.52 35.35
N TYR A 329 2.28 -2.98 35.67
CA TYR A 329 2.66 -4.33 36.08
C TYR A 329 1.84 -4.97 37.23
N GLN A 330 1.22 -4.17 38.09
CA GLN A 330 0.71 -4.64 39.39
C GLN A 330 -0.70 -5.27 39.39
N TYR A 331 -1.41 -5.39 38.25
CA TYR A 331 -2.87 -5.62 38.29
C TYR A 331 -3.44 -6.83 37.53
N MET A 332 -2.63 -7.73 36.93
CA MET A 332 -3.18 -8.88 36.19
C MET A 332 -2.70 -10.25 36.67
N LYS A 333 -3.58 -10.96 37.38
CA LYS A 333 -3.58 -12.42 37.43
C LYS A 333 -4.31 -12.91 36.17
N THR A 334 -3.58 -13.43 35.18
CA THR A 334 -4.06 -13.84 33.85
C THR A 334 -4.94 -15.10 33.85
N LYS A 335 -5.48 -15.51 35.00
CA LYS A 335 -6.13 -16.82 35.17
C LYS A 335 -7.51 -16.91 34.51
N ASP A 336 -8.10 -15.76 34.17
CA ASP A 336 -9.49 -15.66 33.69
C ASP A 336 -9.63 -15.22 32.21
N MET A 337 -8.51 -15.01 31.51
CA MET A 337 -8.56 -14.58 30.11
C MET A 337 -8.36 -15.76 29.16
N CYS A 338 -9.24 -15.89 28.17
CA CYS A 338 -9.26 -17.00 27.23
C CYS A 338 -7.96 -17.18 26.45
N PRO A 339 -7.21 -18.28 26.69
CA PRO A 339 -6.00 -18.59 25.94
C PRO A 339 -6.29 -18.63 24.44
N GLY A 340 -5.46 -17.93 23.65
CA GLY A 340 -5.51 -17.99 22.19
C GLY A 340 -6.28 -16.88 21.48
N VAL A 341 -6.97 -15.98 22.19
CA VAL A 341 -7.64 -14.83 21.55
C VAL A 341 -6.83 -13.54 21.62
N TYR A 342 -5.90 -13.43 22.56
CA TYR A 342 -5.08 -12.25 22.75
C TYR A 342 -3.62 -12.65 22.95
N GLN A 343 -2.71 -11.75 22.59
CA GLN A 343 -1.29 -11.87 22.87
C GLN A 343 -0.92 -10.91 24.00
N LYS A 344 -0.26 -11.43 25.03
CA LYS A 344 0.25 -10.63 26.15
C LYS A 344 1.73 -10.33 25.95
N PHE A 345 2.08 -9.06 26.17
CA PHE A 345 3.44 -8.54 26.15
C PHE A 345 3.76 -7.94 27.50
N VAL A 346 4.90 -8.32 28.08
CA VAL A 346 5.28 -7.98 29.46
C VAL A 346 6.61 -7.25 29.46
N SER A 347 6.63 -6.08 30.09
CA SER A 347 7.84 -5.33 30.46
C SER A 347 7.84 -5.11 31.98
N PRO A 348 9.00 -4.81 32.61
CA PRO A 348 9.09 -4.53 34.04
C PRO A 348 8.05 -3.51 34.57
N ASP A 349 7.76 -2.47 33.81
CA ASP A 349 6.92 -1.35 34.28
C ASP A 349 5.52 -1.31 33.65
N ARG A 350 5.35 -2.01 32.53
CA ARG A 350 4.22 -1.87 31.62
C ARG A 350 3.93 -3.18 30.90
N ASN A 351 2.66 -3.41 30.66
CA ASN A 351 2.17 -4.56 29.91
C ASN A 351 1.26 -4.09 28.78
N ALA A 352 1.17 -4.89 27.73
CA ALA A 352 0.20 -4.73 26.67
C ALA A 352 -0.55 -6.04 26.40
N LEU A 353 -1.84 -5.91 26.12
CA LEU A 353 -2.66 -6.96 25.55
C LEU A 353 -3.06 -6.51 24.16
N VAL A 354 -2.84 -7.37 23.17
CA VAL A 354 -3.14 -7.07 21.78
C VAL A 354 -4.03 -8.16 21.21
N VAL A 355 -5.08 -7.73 20.52
CA VAL A 355 -6.03 -8.58 19.81
C VAL A 355 -6.17 -8.06 18.39
N HIS A 356 -6.23 -8.97 17.42
CA HIS A 356 -6.46 -8.64 16.02
C HIS A 356 -7.61 -9.44 15.44
N PHE A 357 -8.28 -8.86 14.46
CA PHE A 357 -9.40 -9.48 13.75
C PHE A 357 -9.28 -9.21 12.24
N PRO A 358 -9.64 -10.16 11.37
CA PRO A 358 -9.86 -9.87 9.95
C PRO A 358 -10.89 -8.76 9.78
N LYS A 359 -10.68 -7.84 8.83
CA LYS A 359 -11.62 -6.73 8.58
C LYS A 359 -12.99 -7.20 8.12
N GLU A 360 -13.08 -8.40 7.56
CA GLU A 360 -14.31 -9.07 7.18
C GLU A 360 -15.18 -9.41 8.40
N GLU A 361 -14.59 -9.49 9.60
CA GLU A 361 -15.26 -9.83 10.87
C GLU A 361 -15.63 -8.58 11.70
N ARG A 362 -15.61 -7.38 11.11
CA ARG A 362 -15.98 -6.10 11.76
C ARG A 362 -17.26 -6.10 12.59
N PRO A 363 -18.35 -6.81 12.22
CA PRO A 363 -19.54 -6.87 13.06
C PRO A 363 -19.23 -7.37 14.49
N VAL A 364 -18.25 -8.26 14.66
CA VAL A 364 -17.82 -8.78 15.97
C VAL A 364 -17.10 -7.70 16.79
N LEU A 365 -16.32 -6.83 16.14
CA LEU A 365 -15.60 -5.74 16.80
C LEU A 365 -16.56 -4.75 17.46
N ASN A 366 -17.71 -4.46 16.84
CA ASN A 366 -18.70 -3.54 17.41
C ASN A 366 -19.33 -4.10 18.69
N THR A 367 -19.62 -5.41 18.72
CA THR A 367 -20.09 -6.10 19.92
C THR A 367 -19.04 -6.12 21.02
N LEU A 368 -17.78 -6.39 20.65
CA LEU A 368 -16.64 -6.39 21.58
C LEU A 368 -16.43 -5.01 22.22
N LYS A 369 -16.52 -3.95 21.41
CA LYS A 369 -16.44 -2.56 21.88
C LYS A 369 -17.52 -2.27 22.92
N GLY A 370 -18.77 -2.64 22.64
CA GLY A 370 -19.87 -2.47 23.60
C GLY A 370 -19.63 -3.21 24.91
N ALA A 371 -19.07 -4.43 24.86
CA ALA A 371 -18.72 -5.19 26.05
C ALA A 371 -17.59 -4.53 26.86
N ILE A 372 -16.51 -4.09 26.20
CA ILE A 372 -15.37 -3.40 26.84
C ILE A 372 -15.83 -2.07 27.45
N GLN A 373 -16.64 -1.28 26.74
CA GLN A 373 -17.16 0.00 27.23
C GLN A 373 -18.09 -0.19 28.43
N ASN A 374 -19.03 -1.14 28.36
CA ASN A 374 -19.88 -1.48 29.50
C ASN A 374 -19.03 -1.88 30.71
N TYR A 375 -17.99 -2.67 30.52
CA TYR A 375 -17.09 -3.04 31.60
C TYR A 375 -16.36 -1.83 32.20
N ILE A 376 -15.76 -0.97 31.38
CA ILE A 376 -15.07 0.24 31.84
C ILE A 376 -16.02 1.14 32.63
N SER A 377 -17.22 1.41 32.11
CA SER A 377 -18.22 2.26 32.77
C SER A 377 -18.69 1.69 34.12
N ASN A 378 -18.76 0.37 34.24
CA ASN A 378 -19.10 -0.30 35.51
C ASN A 378 -17.90 -0.34 36.48
N ALA A 379 -16.66 -0.39 35.96
CA ALA A 379 -15.45 -0.35 36.77
C ALA A 379 -15.17 1.04 37.38
N GLU A 380 -15.70 2.11 36.78
CA GLU A 380 -15.61 3.47 37.33
C GLU A 380 -16.30 3.60 38.71
N GLN A 381 -17.27 2.73 39.01
CA GLN A 381 -17.99 2.80 40.29
C GLN A 381 -17.23 2.19 41.48
N ASP A 382 -16.25 1.31 41.28
CA ASP A 382 -15.69 0.54 42.40
C ASP A 382 -14.20 0.77 42.75
N ARG A 383 -13.24 0.95 41.82
CA ARG A 383 -11.78 0.92 42.19
C ARG A 383 -10.81 1.67 41.25
N LEU A 384 -11.01 2.96 41.03
CA LEU A 384 -10.30 3.75 40.00
C LEU A 384 -8.89 4.29 40.31
N SER A 385 -8.17 3.85 41.34
CA SER A 385 -6.75 4.26 41.48
C SER A 385 -5.77 3.45 40.61
N TYR A 386 -6.21 2.31 40.07
CA TYR A 386 -5.30 1.29 39.53
C TYR A 386 -5.46 0.97 38.04
N LEU A 387 -6.61 1.33 37.46
CA LEU A 387 -6.92 1.11 36.04
C LEU A 387 -6.76 2.42 35.25
N ASN A 388 -5.55 2.98 35.27
CA ASN A 388 -5.25 4.14 34.43
C ASN A 388 -5.18 3.70 32.96
N MET A 389 -6.33 3.85 32.30
CA MET A 389 -6.60 3.95 30.87
C MET A 389 -6.46 2.66 30.03
N VAL A 390 -7.61 2.05 29.75
CA VAL A 390 -7.81 1.21 28.55
C VAL A 390 -7.92 2.16 27.35
N TYR A 391 -6.93 2.15 26.48
CA TYR A 391 -6.94 2.99 25.29
C TYR A 391 -7.51 2.22 24.09
N VAL A 392 -8.69 2.64 23.61
CA VAL A 392 -9.27 2.14 22.35
C VAL A 392 -9.10 3.23 21.29
N ALA A 393 -8.56 2.88 20.14
CA ALA A 393 -8.01 3.82 19.18
C ALA A 393 -9.00 4.88 18.61
N PRO A 394 -8.51 6.05 18.14
CA PRO A 394 -9.29 7.29 17.97
C PRO A 394 -10.26 7.32 16.79
N GLN A 395 -10.10 6.48 15.77
CA GLN A 395 -11.00 6.46 14.59
C GLN A 395 -12.45 6.03 14.90
N TYR A 396 -12.79 5.89 16.19
CA TYR A 396 -14.11 5.57 16.69
C TYR A 396 -14.57 6.58 17.78
N SER A 397 -13.90 7.73 17.92
CA SER A 397 -14.18 8.77 18.93
C SER A 397 -15.54 9.47 18.76
N HIS A 398 -16.12 9.44 17.56
CA HIS A 398 -17.34 10.17 17.19
C HIS A 398 -18.66 9.42 17.46
N LEU A 399 -18.62 8.22 18.03
CA LEU A 399 -19.82 7.39 18.29
C LEU A 399 -20.22 7.34 19.78
N VAL A 400 -19.94 8.40 20.52
CA VAL A 400 -20.24 8.52 21.96
C VAL A 400 -21.68 9.00 22.15
N SER A 401 -22.60 8.07 22.41
CA SER A 401 -23.75 8.34 23.30
C SER A 401 -24.10 7.07 24.06
N ALA A 402 -24.11 7.17 25.39
CA ALA A 402 -24.43 6.05 26.26
C ALA A 402 -25.92 5.67 26.14
N SER A 403 -26.21 4.44 25.70
CA SER A 403 -27.23 3.53 26.27
C SER A 403 -27.47 2.30 25.38
N MET A 404 -27.86 1.19 26.02
CA MET A 404 -28.32 -0.10 25.45
C MET A 404 -27.17 -1.03 24.96
N VAL A 405 -27.15 -2.35 25.19
CA VAL A 405 -28.20 -3.39 25.26
C VAL A 405 -27.68 -4.56 26.14
N LYS A 406 -28.51 -5.10 27.05
CA LYS A 406 -28.19 -6.29 27.88
C LYS A 406 -28.81 -7.61 27.37
N GLU A 407 -29.74 -7.56 26.41
CA GLU A 407 -30.55 -8.73 26.02
C GLU A 407 -30.29 -9.30 24.62
N GLU A 408 -29.72 -8.55 23.66
CA GLU A 408 -29.43 -9.10 22.31
C GLU A 408 -28.16 -9.94 22.22
N ILE A 409 -27.25 -9.80 23.18
CA ILE A 409 -25.93 -10.42 23.19
C ILE A 409 -26.05 -11.96 23.25
N SER A 410 -27.01 -12.50 24.00
CA SER A 410 -27.13 -13.96 24.20
C SER A 410 -27.68 -14.73 22.98
N SER A 411 -28.46 -14.08 22.10
CA SER A 411 -29.07 -14.75 20.93
C SER A 411 -28.17 -14.71 19.69
N PHE A 412 -27.18 -13.82 19.68
CA PHE A 412 -26.21 -13.66 18.60
C PHE A 412 -25.12 -14.76 18.64
N TYR A 413 -24.72 -15.21 19.82
CA TYR A 413 -23.68 -16.24 20.01
C TYR A 413 -24.01 -17.62 19.42
N GLN A 414 -25.28 -17.96 19.28
CA GLN A 414 -25.69 -19.22 18.67
C GLN A 414 -25.53 -19.26 17.15
N ARG A 415 -25.18 -18.14 16.50
CA ARG A 415 -25.17 -18.00 15.03
C ARG A 415 -23.79 -17.83 14.39
N LEU A 416 -22.69 -17.83 15.17
CA LEU A 416 -21.33 -17.67 14.63
C LEU A 416 -20.72 -19.03 14.21
N PRO A 417 -20.58 -19.33 12.91
CA PRO A 417 -19.89 -20.54 12.47
C PRO A 417 -18.38 -20.25 12.47
N GLY A 418 -17.66 -20.73 13.49
CA GLY A 418 -16.19 -20.72 13.52
C GLY A 418 -15.53 -20.42 14.86
N MET A 419 -16.12 -19.55 15.69
CA MET A 419 -15.57 -19.19 17.01
C MET A 419 -15.83 -20.25 18.10
N VAL A 420 -16.62 -21.28 17.81
CA VAL A 420 -16.96 -22.38 18.73
C VAL A 420 -15.79 -23.35 18.97
N ARG A 421 -14.66 -23.25 18.23
CA ARG A 421 -13.53 -24.16 18.44
C ARG A 421 -12.76 -23.95 19.76
N TYR A 422 -12.90 -22.81 20.42
CA TYR A 422 -12.13 -22.50 21.64
C TYR A 422 -12.96 -22.36 22.92
N GLY A 423 -14.28 -22.61 22.89
CA GLY A 423 -15.12 -22.72 24.10
C GLY A 423 -15.16 -21.46 24.98
N CYS A 424 -14.83 -20.31 24.42
CA CYS A 424 -14.53 -19.10 25.18
C CYS A 424 -15.50 -17.97 24.82
N ASP A 425 -16.33 -17.59 25.80
CA ASP A 425 -17.22 -16.45 25.70
C ASP A 425 -16.39 -15.16 25.77
N LEU A 426 -16.15 -14.51 24.64
CA LEU A 426 -15.18 -13.42 24.49
C LEU A 426 -15.44 -12.21 25.44
N PRO A 427 -16.69 -11.78 25.69
CA PRO A 427 -17.01 -10.84 26.76
C PRO A 427 -16.66 -11.35 28.16
N ALA A 428 -16.86 -12.64 28.46
CA ALA A 428 -16.46 -13.24 29.73
C ALA A 428 -14.93 -13.37 29.85
N ALA A 429 -14.24 -13.61 28.74
CA ALA A 429 -12.79 -13.65 28.63
C ALA A 429 -12.11 -12.29 28.85
N LEU A 430 -12.83 -11.21 28.52
CA LEU A 430 -12.42 -9.82 28.75
C LEU A 430 -12.99 -9.25 30.06
N ALA A 431 -13.87 -9.97 30.76
CA ALA A 431 -14.39 -9.58 32.06
C ALA A 431 -13.33 -9.86 33.14
N PHE A 432 -12.52 -8.85 33.47
CA PHE A 432 -11.43 -9.01 34.45
C PHE A 432 -11.96 -9.10 35.88
N LYS A 433 -11.33 -9.94 36.71
CA LYS A 433 -11.53 -9.98 38.16
C LYS A 433 -10.26 -9.56 38.89
N ILE A 434 -10.18 -8.29 39.30
CA ILE A 434 -9.07 -7.79 40.12
C ILE A 434 -9.38 -8.05 41.60
N LYS A 435 -8.74 -9.08 42.19
CA LYS A 435 -8.68 -9.23 43.65
C LYS A 435 -7.65 -8.24 44.19
N ALA A 436 -8.10 -7.13 44.77
CA ALA A 436 -7.27 -6.37 45.69
C ALA A 436 -7.02 -7.21 46.94
N ASP A 437 -5.78 -7.22 47.43
CA ASP A 437 -5.44 -7.79 48.72
C ASP A 437 -6.13 -6.98 49.84
N PRO A 438 -6.97 -7.57 50.70
CA PRO A 438 -7.61 -6.86 51.80
C PRO A 438 -6.63 -6.29 52.83
N HIS A 439 -5.38 -6.77 52.88
CA HIS A 439 -4.43 -6.40 53.93
C HIS A 439 -3.68 -5.08 53.71
N GLU A 440 -3.76 -4.45 52.53
CA GLU A 440 -3.15 -3.12 52.29
C GLU A 440 -4.16 -1.96 52.29
N VAL A 441 -5.46 -2.24 52.44
CA VAL A 441 -6.52 -1.20 52.40
C VAL A 441 -6.79 -0.57 53.77
N SER A 442 -6.22 -1.11 54.86
CA SER A 442 -6.50 -0.66 56.23
C SER A 442 -5.71 0.56 56.71
N ALA A 443 -4.83 1.17 55.89
CA ALA A 443 -4.04 2.33 56.33
C ALA A 443 -4.65 3.70 55.99
N TYR A 444 -5.78 3.79 55.27
CA TYR A 444 -6.33 5.09 54.83
C TYR A 444 -7.86 5.14 54.85
N ARG A 445 -8.44 5.31 56.04
CA ARG A 445 -9.80 5.79 56.40
C ARG A 445 -9.98 5.51 57.90
N ALA A 446 -10.39 6.40 58.80
CA ALA A 446 -10.83 7.78 58.76
C ALA A 446 -10.78 8.28 60.22
N THR A 447 -10.46 9.55 60.46
CA THR A 447 -10.92 10.26 61.66
C THR A 447 -11.42 11.64 61.25
N ASN A 448 -12.73 11.81 61.33
CA ASN A 448 -13.47 13.06 61.53
C ASN A 448 -14.60 12.66 62.50
N GLU A 449 -14.96 13.33 63.59
CA GLU A 449 -14.56 14.55 64.29
C GLU A 449 -15.20 14.46 65.69
N GLN A 450 -14.63 15.09 66.72
CA GLN A 450 -15.35 16.07 67.56
C GLN A 450 -14.44 16.77 68.60
N HIS A 451 -14.60 18.10 68.64
CA HIS A 451 -14.33 19.08 69.71
C HIS A 451 -13.07 20.01 69.65
N VAL A 452 -13.37 21.26 69.28
CA VAL A 452 -13.02 22.59 69.89
C VAL A 452 -11.55 22.93 70.24
N PHE A 453 -10.98 23.96 69.58
CA PHE A 453 -10.60 25.30 70.11
C PHE A 453 -9.74 26.10 69.10
N TYR A 454 -9.98 27.43 69.07
CA TYR A 454 -9.26 28.45 68.28
C TYR A 454 -7.77 28.57 68.64
N LYS A 455 -6.89 28.82 67.64
CA LYS A 455 -5.89 29.92 67.68
C LYS A 455 -5.14 30.10 66.34
N ASP A 456 -4.93 31.36 65.97
CA ASP A 456 -4.22 31.90 64.81
C ASP A 456 -2.77 31.40 64.63
N MET A 457 -2.32 31.21 63.38
CA MET A 457 -1.17 31.92 62.77
C MET A 457 -0.79 31.38 61.37
N GLU A 458 -0.89 32.30 60.40
CA GLU A 458 0.06 32.59 59.30
C GLU A 458 0.54 31.50 58.32
N LEU A 459 0.02 31.64 57.09
CA LEU A 459 0.75 31.79 55.81
C LEU A 459 2.08 31.04 55.63
N ASN A 460 2.08 30.05 54.72
CA ASN A 460 2.79 30.24 53.44
C ASN A 460 2.35 29.24 52.36
N ASP A 461 2.19 29.81 51.18
CA ASP A 461 1.76 29.28 49.89
C ASP A 461 2.76 28.27 49.30
N THR A 462 2.28 27.24 48.62
CA THR A 462 2.71 26.86 47.25
C THR A 462 1.98 25.62 46.72
N SER A 463 1.25 25.85 45.61
CA SER A 463 1.01 24.92 44.49
C SER A 463 -0.33 24.15 44.44
N PRO A 464 -0.92 24.00 43.22
CA PRO A 464 -2.35 24.11 43.02
C PRO A 464 -3.09 22.77 42.93
N SER A 465 -4.36 22.85 43.30
CA SER A 465 -5.42 21.90 42.97
C SER A 465 -5.39 21.46 41.49
N THR A 466 -5.09 20.18 41.25
CA THR A 466 -5.29 19.53 39.96
C THR A 466 -6.79 19.43 39.66
N GLN A 467 -7.34 20.41 38.97
CA GLN A 467 -8.59 20.25 38.22
C GLN A 467 -8.39 19.12 37.21
N ARG A 468 -9.05 17.97 37.43
CA ARG A 468 -9.16 16.90 36.44
C ARG A 468 -10.04 17.39 35.29
N ARG A 469 -9.43 17.86 34.20
CA ARG A 469 -10.10 18.09 32.93
C ARG A 469 -10.03 16.80 32.11
N ILE A 470 -11.19 16.25 31.77
CA ILE A 470 -11.32 15.22 30.74
C ILE A 470 -11.23 15.94 29.41
N TYR A 471 -10.17 15.67 28.65
CA TYR A 471 -10.03 16.13 27.28
C TYR A 471 -10.60 15.06 26.35
N VAL A 472 -11.74 15.37 25.73
CA VAL A 472 -12.18 14.70 24.50
C VAL A 472 -11.70 15.60 23.37
N ILE A 473 -10.58 15.24 22.75
CA ILE A 473 -10.04 15.93 21.57
C ILE A 473 -10.54 15.17 20.34
N GLY A 474 -11.16 15.93 19.41
CA GLY A 474 -11.94 15.45 18.28
C GLY A 474 -11.16 14.84 17.13
#